data_AF-A0A6A6C0E1-F1
#
_entry.id   AF-A0A6A6C0E1-F1
#
_cell.length_a   1.000
_cell.length_b   1.000
_cell.length_c   1.000
_cell.angle_alpha   90.00
_cell.angle_beta   90.00
_cell.angle_gamma   90.00
#
_symmetry.space_group_name_H-M   'P 1'
#
loop_
_entity.id
_entity.type
_entity.pdbx_description
1 polymer ?
#
loop_
_entity_poly.entity_id
_entity_poly.type
_entity_poly.pdbx_seq_one_letter_code
_entity_poly.pdbx_strand_id
1 'polypeptide(L)'
;MANLNAPLRDSLSRLITANHILDHHGLVDAFGHISLRDPEDPSKFYMTGQQSPAFIANETDLAHYNISDGSPMKSVDRESGAQPCSERFCHSGIMKRFPGVNAVVYSPSPVVLAVGVSGVGLRPVVHMAGFLGKKVPVFDIGDVYDELEASSSLSMQRNMLVNSNDLGDGLARYSSKSSHSGDAALPDYTVLLQRGHGFYTWGETVEEAVYRAIYTQQNAKIQMSATDFSVVASGELKIQFLDEQEAKDCAVMNKASAVKAWMYWRRLVESNPTYRNDLTNKLITAGTYRKTHTNRMEPF
;
A
#
# COMPACT_ATOMS: atom_id res chain seq x y z
N MET A 1 -1.47 -7.09 -28.90
CA MET A 1 -2.01 -7.08 -27.52
C MET A 1 -2.64 -8.43 -27.30
N ALA A 2 -2.22 -9.19 -26.28
CA ALA A 2 -2.93 -10.39 -25.89
C ALA A 2 -4.37 -9.99 -25.51
N ASN A 3 -5.36 -10.80 -25.87
CA ASN A 3 -6.74 -10.57 -25.44
C ASN A 3 -6.83 -10.91 -23.95
N LEU A 4 -6.46 -9.96 -23.09
CA LEU A 4 -6.79 -10.02 -21.66
C LEU A 4 -8.30 -10.26 -21.50
N ASN A 5 -8.69 -11.21 -20.66
CA ASN A 5 -10.09 -11.32 -20.28
C ASN A 5 -10.53 -10.06 -19.50
N ALA A 6 -11.83 -9.79 -19.50
CA ALA A 6 -12.37 -8.57 -18.90
C ALA A 6 -12.08 -8.44 -17.38
N PRO A 7 -12.19 -9.51 -16.56
CA PRO A 7 -11.89 -9.41 -15.12
C PRO A 7 -10.43 -9.06 -14.80
N LEU A 8 -9.47 -9.69 -15.47
CA LEU A 8 -8.05 -9.39 -15.28
C LEU A 8 -7.73 -7.97 -15.77
N ARG A 9 -8.28 -7.55 -16.92
CA ARG A 9 -8.12 -6.18 -17.43
C ARG A 9 -8.60 -5.12 -16.43
N ASP A 10 -9.76 -5.31 -15.81
CA ASP A 10 -10.28 -4.37 -14.80
C ASP A 10 -9.37 -4.32 -13.55
N SER A 11 -8.89 -5.49 -13.12
CA SER A 11 -7.99 -5.64 -11.98
C SER A 11 -6.64 -4.94 -12.21
N LEU A 12 -6.06 -5.10 -13.40
CA LEU A 12 -4.83 -4.40 -13.79
C LEU A 12 -5.07 -2.90 -13.97
N SER A 13 -6.19 -2.49 -14.57
CA SER A 13 -6.56 -1.07 -14.66
C SER A 13 -6.65 -0.44 -13.26
N ARG A 14 -7.20 -1.17 -12.29
CA ARG A 14 -7.28 -0.73 -10.90
C ARG A 14 -5.91 -0.59 -10.24
N LEU A 15 -5.01 -1.54 -10.47
CA LEU A 15 -3.62 -1.46 -9.99
C LEU A 15 -2.87 -0.25 -10.58
N ILE A 16 -3.09 0.05 -11.87
CA ILE A 16 -2.50 1.23 -12.53
C ILE A 16 -3.03 2.51 -11.87
N THR A 17 -4.35 2.62 -11.69
CA THR A 17 -4.96 3.76 -10.98
C THR A 17 -4.45 3.89 -9.54
N ALA A 18 -4.19 2.77 -8.85
CA ALA A 18 -3.65 2.81 -7.49
C ALA A 18 -2.25 3.43 -7.45
N ASN A 19 -1.37 3.08 -8.39
CA ASN A 19 -0.05 3.70 -8.51
C ASN A 19 -0.15 5.22 -8.67
N HIS A 20 -1.04 5.70 -9.54
CA HIS A 20 -1.28 7.13 -9.74
C HIS A 20 -1.83 7.81 -8.49
N ILE A 21 -2.74 7.17 -7.76
CA ILE A 21 -3.29 7.72 -6.51
C ILE A 21 -2.19 7.85 -5.47
N LEU A 22 -1.35 6.82 -5.29
CA LEU A 22 -0.26 6.86 -4.33
C LEU A 22 0.75 7.98 -4.66
N ASP A 23 1.10 8.15 -5.93
CA ASP A 23 1.98 9.22 -6.40
C ASP A 23 1.34 10.61 -6.17
N HIS A 24 0.07 10.78 -6.54
CA HIS A 24 -0.67 12.03 -6.34
C HIS A 24 -0.72 12.46 -4.87
N HIS A 25 -0.76 11.50 -3.95
CA HIS A 25 -0.76 11.73 -2.51
C HIS A 25 0.66 11.81 -1.89
N GLY A 26 1.71 11.76 -2.71
CA GLY A 26 3.11 11.85 -2.29
C GLY A 26 3.56 10.68 -1.40
N LEU A 27 2.96 9.51 -1.59
CA LEU A 27 3.36 8.28 -0.88
C LEU A 27 4.46 7.53 -1.63
N VAL A 28 4.50 7.67 -2.95
CA VAL A 28 5.52 7.09 -3.82
C VAL A 28 6.00 8.18 -4.78
N ASP A 29 7.16 7.99 -5.37
CA ASP A 29 7.78 8.90 -6.34
C ASP A 29 8.48 8.10 -7.46
N ALA A 30 9.78 8.31 -7.69
CA ALA A 30 10.59 7.36 -8.46
C ALA A 30 10.70 5.98 -7.77
N PHE A 31 10.44 5.92 -6.47
CA PHE A 31 10.51 4.75 -5.60
C PHE A 31 9.18 4.52 -4.87
N GLY A 32 9.03 3.32 -4.31
CA GLY A 32 7.77 2.86 -3.74
C GLY A 32 6.91 2.13 -4.77
N HIS A 33 6.05 1.24 -4.29
CA HIS A 33 5.35 0.32 -5.18
C HIS A 33 4.13 -0.30 -4.50
N ILE A 34 3.13 -0.64 -5.32
CA ILE A 34 1.97 -1.42 -4.95
C ILE A 34 1.91 -2.69 -5.80
N SER A 35 1.50 -3.81 -5.19
CA SER A 35 1.21 -5.06 -5.88
C SER A 35 -0.25 -5.46 -5.79
N LEU A 36 -0.64 -6.35 -6.70
CA LEU A 36 -1.93 -7.02 -6.74
C LEU A 36 -1.74 -8.53 -6.97
N ARG A 37 -2.29 -9.36 -6.09
CA ARG A 37 -2.41 -10.80 -6.32
C ARG A 37 -3.27 -11.05 -7.55
N ASP A 38 -2.82 -11.93 -8.43
CA ASP A 38 -3.56 -12.31 -9.63
C ASP A 38 -4.89 -12.97 -9.20
N PRO A 39 -6.06 -12.41 -9.60
CA PRO A 39 -7.37 -12.93 -9.19
C PRO A 39 -7.73 -14.26 -9.89
N GLU A 40 -7.04 -14.62 -10.96
CA GLU A 40 -7.26 -15.87 -11.71
C GLU A 40 -6.25 -16.95 -11.31
N ASP A 41 -5.05 -16.55 -10.90
CA ASP A 41 -4.02 -17.45 -10.36
C ASP A 41 -3.42 -16.90 -9.06
N PRO A 42 -4.00 -17.24 -7.89
CA PRO A 42 -3.56 -16.74 -6.59
C PRO A 42 -2.12 -17.10 -6.19
N SER A 43 -1.40 -17.90 -6.99
CA SER A 43 0.03 -18.18 -6.81
C SER A 43 0.94 -17.08 -7.38
N LYS A 44 0.37 -16.06 -8.03
CA LYS A 44 1.09 -15.00 -8.72
C LYS A 44 0.63 -13.60 -8.33
N PHE A 45 1.44 -12.60 -8.65
CA PHE A 45 1.11 -11.20 -8.42
C PHE A 45 1.76 -10.25 -9.42
N TYR A 46 1.07 -9.14 -9.68
CA TYR A 46 1.51 -8.02 -10.51
C TYR A 46 2.02 -6.88 -9.64
N MET A 47 3.05 -6.16 -10.10
CA MET A 47 3.47 -4.87 -9.53
C MET A 47 4.25 -4.06 -10.58
N THR A 48 4.62 -2.83 -10.23
CA THR A 48 5.55 -2.06 -11.05
C THR A 48 6.91 -2.75 -11.15
N GLY A 49 7.52 -2.71 -12.33
CA GLY A 49 8.92 -3.10 -12.52
C GLY A 49 9.87 -2.02 -11.97
N GLN A 50 10.80 -1.58 -12.80
CA GLN A 50 11.67 -0.44 -12.47
C GLN A 50 11.09 0.93 -12.88
N GLN A 51 9.95 0.93 -13.57
CA GLN A 51 9.27 2.16 -13.97
C GLN A 51 8.57 2.82 -12.78
N SER A 52 8.64 4.15 -12.70
CA SER A 52 7.98 4.92 -11.65
C SER A 52 6.45 4.71 -11.68
N PRO A 53 5.79 4.56 -10.52
CA PRO A 53 4.34 4.49 -10.37
C PRO A 53 3.55 5.50 -11.21
N ALA A 54 4.01 6.74 -11.33
CA ALA A 54 3.33 7.79 -12.08
C ALA A 54 3.19 7.50 -13.58
N PHE A 55 4.11 6.70 -14.16
CA PHE A 55 4.20 6.47 -15.60
C PHE A 55 3.66 5.13 -16.07
N ILE A 56 3.19 4.28 -15.17
CA ILE A 56 2.54 3.02 -15.53
C ILE A 56 1.24 3.35 -16.23
N ALA A 57 1.03 2.85 -17.45
CA ALA A 57 -0.14 3.17 -18.25
C ALA A 57 -0.84 1.96 -18.86
N ASN A 58 -0.14 0.85 -19.05
CA ASN A 58 -0.67 -0.35 -19.68
C ASN A 58 -0.19 -1.63 -18.99
N GLU A 59 -0.68 -2.78 -19.44
CA GLU A 59 -0.29 -4.09 -18.90
C GLU A 59 1.21 -4.37 -19.05
N THR A 60 1.83 -3.98 -20.17
CA THR A 60 3.25 -4.27 -20.44
C THR A 60 4.22 -3.45 -19.59
N ASP A 61 3.73 -2.42 -18.89
CA ASP A 61 4.48 -1.67 -17.89
C ASP A 61 4.53 -2.40 -16.53
N LEU A 62 3.71 -3.45 -16.34
CA LEU A 62 3.63 -4.24 -15.13
C LEU A 62 4.46 -5.52 -15.24
N ALA A 63 5.17 -5.84 -14.16
CA ALA A 63 5.92 -7.08 -14.02
C ALA A 63 5.08 -8.11 -13.26
N HIS A 64 5.28 -9.39 -13.58
CA HIS A 64 4.53 -10.53 -13.03
C HIS A 64 5.50 -11.48 -12.31
N TYR A 65 5.15 -11.91 -11.10
CA TYR A 65 6.02 -12.69 -10.23
C TYR A 65 5.30 -13.87 -9.57
N ASN A 66 6.06 -14.90 -9.21
CA ASN A 66 5.58 -16.00 -8.36
C ASN A 66 5.55 -15.57 -6.88
N ILE A 67 4.48 -15.88 -6.15
CA ILE A 67 4.36 -15.55 -4.72
C ILE A 67 5.29 -16.41 -3.86
N SER A 68 5.58 -17.64 -4.25
CA SER A 68 6.40 -18.58 -3.47
C SER A 68 7.81 -18.08 -3.18
N ASP A 69 8.40 -17.34 -4.12
CA ASP A 69 9.81 -16.94 -4.06
C ASP A 69 10.09 -15.55 -4.67
N GLY A 70 9.07 -14.85 -5.17
CA GLY A 70 9.23 -13.56 -5.84
C GLY A 70 9.92 -13.66 -7.21
N SER A 71 10.17 -14.83 -7.78
CA SER A 71 10.84 -14.95 -9.08
C SER A 71 9.99 -14.33 -10.20
N PRO A 72 10.61 -13.60 -11.16
CA PRO A 72 9.88 -13.04 -12.29
C PRO A 72 9.39 -14.16 -13.23
N MET A 73 8.20 -13.99 -13.78
CA MET A 73 7.68 -14.87 -14.83
C MET A 73 8.48 -14.67 -16.12
N LYS A 74 8.66 -15.75 -16.92
CA LYS A 74 9.55 -15.80 -18.10
C LYS A 74 9.26 -14.76 -19.21
N SER A 75 8.15 -14.03 -19.14
CA SER A 75 7.72 -13.02 -20.12
C SER A 75 8.20 -11.60 -19.83
N VAL A 76 9.07 -11.39 -18.84
CA VAL A 76 9.65 -10.07 -18.57
C VAL A 76 10.79 -9.80 -19.56
N ASP A 77 10.48 -9.12 -20.66
CA ASP A 77 11.47 -8.69 -21.65
C ASP A 77 12.45 -7.70 -21.01
N ARG A 78 13.76 -8.00 -21.11
CA ARG A 78 14.83 -7.18 -20.51
C ARG A 78 14.94 -5.76 -21.07
N GLU A 79 14.28 -5.46 -22.20
CA GLU A 79 14.25 -4.13 -22.80
C GLU A 79 12.97 -3.34 -22.47
N SER A 80 12.05 -3.94 -21.70
CA SER A 80 10.80 -3.31 -21.27
C SER A 80 10.91 -2.73 -19.84
N GLY A 81 10.03 -1.78 -19.49
CA GLY A 81 9.88 -1.24 -18.12
C GLY A 81 9.52 -2.29 -17.06
N ALA A 82 9.22 -3.53 -17.48
CA ALA A 82 8.91 -4.68 -16.63
C ALA A 82 10.14 -5.30 -15.94
N GLN A 83 11.34 -4.72 -16.07
CA GLN A 83 12.52 -5.17 -15.33
C GLN A 83 12.22 -5.42 -13.84
N PRO A 84 12.69 -6.54 -13.25
CA PRO A 84 12.29 -6.92 -11.90
C PRO A 84 12.60 -5.85 -10.85
N CYS A 85 11.60 -5.47 -10.07
CA CYS A 85 11.80 -4.66 -8.88
C CYS A 85 12.68 -5.44 -7.89
N SER A 86 13.72 -4.80 -7.35
CA SER A 86 14.63 -5.43 -6.40
C SER A 86 13.92 -5.84 -5.10
N GLU A 87 12.89 -5.10 -4.70
CA GLU A 87 12.22 -5.23 -3.41
C GLU A 87 10.89 -6.00 -3.47
N ARG A 88 10.58 -6.63 -4.61
CA ARG A 88 9.40 -7.48 -4.79
C ARG A 88 9.20 -8.54 -3.69
N PHE A 89 10.27 -8.92 -3.00
CA PHE A 89 10.24 -9.92 -1.94
C PHE A 89 9.45 -9.49 -0.70
N CYS A 90 9.32 -8.18 -0.43
CA CYS A 90 8.43 -7.72 0.64
C CYS A 90 6.95 -8.03 0.31
N HIS A 91 6.57 -7.97 -0.96
CA HIS A 91 5.22 -8.34 -1.42
C HIS A 91 5.02 -9.84 -1.39
N SER A 92 5.96 -10.60 -1.96
CA SER A 92 5.86 -12.06 -2.01
C SER A 92 5.87 -12.66 -0.61
N GLY A 93 6.71 -12.18 0.31
CA GLY A 93 6.75 -12.64 1.70
C GLY A 93 5.41 -12.47 2.43
N ILE A 94 4.81 -11.29 2.36
CA ILE A 94 3.48 -11.03 2.95
C ILE A 94 2.40 -11.88 2.28
N MET A 95 2.33 -11.88 0.95
CA MET A 95 1.29 -12.63 0.22
C MET A 95 1.43 -14.15 0.36
N LYS A 96 2.66 -14.67 0.49
CA LYS A 96 2.95 -16.09 0.72
C LYS A 96 2.48 -16.52 2.09
N ARG A 97 2.75 -15.72 3.11
CA ARG A 97 2.36 -16.02 4.50
C ARG A 97 0.86 -15.80 4.74
N PHE A 98 0.24 -14.85 4.06
CA PHE A 98 -1.14 -14.45 4.31
C PHE A 98 -1.98 -14.52 3.02
N PRO A 99 -2.67 -15.64 2.76
CA PRO A 99 -3.40 -15.86 1.52
C PRO A 99 -4.59 -14.90 1.33
N GLY A 100 -5.10 -14.29 2.39
CA GLY A 100 -6.16 -13.26 2.33
C GLY A 100 -5.67 -11.87 1.92
N VAL A 101 -4.35 -11.64 1.87
CA VAL A 101 -3.79 -10.37 1.38
C VAL A 101 -3.75 -10.39 -0.15
N ASN A 102 -4.43 -9.43 -0.77
CA ASN A 102 -4.48 -9.29 -2.22
C ASN A 102 -3.78 -8.04 -2.75
N ALA A 103 -3.49 -7.06 -1.90
CA ALA A 103 -2.70 -5.90 -2.28
C ALA A 103 -1.73 -5.54 -1.15
N VAL A 104 -0.50 -5.19 -1.53
CA VAL A 104 0.55 -4.74 -0.60
C VAL A 104 1.13 -3.45 -1.16
N VAL A 105 1.32 -2.45 -0.30
CA VAL A 105 1.94 -1.16 -0.61
C VAL A 105 3.21 -1.04 0.23
N TYR A 106 4.30 -0.66 -0.42
CA TYR A 106 5.48 -0.08 0.23
C TYR A 106 5.57 1.39 -0.15
N SER A 107 5.85 2.23 0.84
CA SER A 107 5.98 3.68 0.67
C SER A 107 7.20 4.21 1.44
N PRO A 108 8.10 4.96 0.76
CA PRO A 108 9.21 5.68 1.41
C PRO A 108 8.77 7.01 2.05
N SER A 109 7.50 7.14 2.48
CA SER A 109 6.95 8.38 3.03
C SER A 109 7.84 8.99 4.13
N PRO A 110 8.44 10.18 3.92
CA PRO A 110 9.42 10.75 4.85
C PRO A 110 8.85 11.00 6.25
N VAL A 111 7.58 11.38 6.33
CA VAL A 111 6.92 11.66 7.61
C VAL A 111 6.67 10.39 8.42
N VAL A 112 6.33 9.29 7.75
CA VAL A 112 6.13 7.99 8.43
C VAL A 112 7.48 7.40 8.83
N LEU A 113 8.50 7.55 7.97
CA LEU A 113 9.88 7.16 8.26
C LEU A 113 10.40 7.89 9.51
N ALA A 114 10.18 9.20 9.62
CA ALA A 114 10.59 10.00 10.78
C ALA A 114 10.00 9.44 12.08
N VAL A 115 8.71 9.06 12.09
CA VAL A 115 8.09 8.41 13.25
C VAL A 115 8.77 7.07 13.57
N GLY A 116 9.05 6.26 12.54
CA GLY A 116 9.68 4.94 12.69
C GLY A 116 11.09 4.96 13.29
N VAL A 117 11.85 6.05 13.11
CA VAL A 117 13.21 6.19 13.67
C VAL A 117 13.26 7.00 14.97
N SER A 118 12.15 7.60 15.40
CA SER A 118 12.09 8.50 16.55
C SER A 118 11.98 7.82 17.92
N GLY A 119 11.56 6.54 17.96
CA GLY A 119 11.20 5.84 19.19
C GLY A 119 9.82 6.22 19.78
N VAL A 120 9.15 7.27 19.28
CA VAL A 120 7.80 7.68 19.73
C VAL A 120 6.74 6.67 19.32
N GLY A 121 6.92 6.03 18.16
CA GLY A 121 5.98 5.07 17.58
C GLY A 121 4.74 5.73 16.97
N LEU A 122 4.13 5.05 16.00
CA LEU A 122 2.91 5.53 15.34
C LEU A 122 1.67 4.96 16.03
N ARG A 123 0.70 5.83 16.34
CA ARG A 123 -0.57 5.48 16.97
C ARG A 123 -1.72 6.34 16.40
N PRO A 124 -2.95 5.82 16.37
CA PRO A 124 -4.09 6.56 15.82
C PRO A 124 -4.44 7.76 16.69
N VAL A 125 -4.42 8.95 16.10
CA VAL A 125 -4.88 10.21 16.70
C VAL A 125 -6.18 10.72 16.07
N VAL A 126 -6.62 10.09 14.98
CA VAL A 126 -7.86 10.41 14.28
C VAL A 126 -8.65 9.15 13.92
N HIS A 127 -9.98 9.24 13.95
CA HIS A 127 -10.89 8.14 13.61
C HIS A 127 -10.63 7.49 12.23
N MET A 128 -10.10 8.25 11.27
CA MET A 128 -9.76 7.74 9.93
C MET A 128 -8.61 6.73 9.93
N ALA A 129 -7.86 6.65 11.04
CA ALA A 129 -6.68 5.81 11.19
C ALA A 129 -6.86 4.69 12.24
N GLY A 130 -8.09 4.38 12.65
CA GLY A 130 -8.38 3.32 13.62
C GLY A 130 -7.78 1.96 13.25
N PHE A 131 -7.66 1.67 11.94
CA PHE A 131 -7.00 0.47 11.43
C PHE A 131 -5.55 0.28 11.92
N LEU A 132 -4.84 1.35 12.33
CA LEU A 132 -3.49 1.26 12.91
C LEU A 132 -3.47 0.47 14.24
N GLY A 133 -4.63 0.34 14.89
CA GLY A 133 -4.76 -0.30 16.18
C GLY A 133 -3.99 0.45 17.28
N LYS A 134 -3.71 -0.24 18.39
CA LYS A 134 -3.09 0.38 19.57
C LYS A 134 -1.63 0.79 19.35
N LYS A 135 -0.91 0.04 18.53
CA LYS A 135 0.52 0.22 18.23
C LYS A 135 0.84 -0.33 16.85
N VAL A 136 1.62 0.43 16.09
CA VAL A 136 2.23 -0.04 14.84
C VAL A 136 3.62 -0.61 15.15
N PRO A 137 3.93 -1.85 14.75
CA PRO A 137 5.26 -2.44 14.94
C PRO A 137 6.32 -1.75 14.07
N VAL A 138 7.56 -1.77 14.55
CA VAL A 138 8.75 -1.36 13.80
C VAL A 138 9.60 -2.61 13.58
N PHE A 139 9.77 -2.98 12.33
CA PHE A 139 10.68 -4.01 11.87
C PHE A 139 12.08 -3.42 11.74
N ASP A 140 13.03 -4.01 12.46
CA ASP A 140 14.44 -3.78 12.22
C ASP A 140 15.00 -4.93 11.40
N ILE A 141 15.31 -4.65 10.14
CA ILE A 141 15.90 -5.62 9.22
C ILE A 141 17.29 -6.09 9.69
N GLY A 142 17.94 -5.34 10.59
CA GLY A 142 19.18 -5.73 11.25
C GLY A 142 19.10 -7.09 11.93
N ASP A 143 17.98 -7.37 12.62
CA ASP A 143 17.76 -8.64 13.31
C ASP A 143 17.83 -9.82 12.33
N VAL A 144 17.25 -9.66 11.13
CA VAL A 144 17.23 -10.70 10.10
C VAL A 144 18.59 -10.84 9.42
N TYR A 145 19.32 -9.74 9.21
CA TYR A 145 20.70 -9.83 8.73
C TYR A 145 21.57 -10.64 9.69
N ASP A 146 21.46 -10.40 11.01
CA ASP A 146 22.21 -11.13 12.02
C ASP A 146 21.82 -12.62 12.04
N GLU A 147 20.54 -12.95 11.95
CA GLU A 147 20.04 -14.34 11.85
C GLU A 147 20.61 -15.07 10.62
N LEU A 148 20.62 -14.42 9.45
CA LEU A 148 21.07 -15.02 8.19
C LEU A 148 22.60 -15.16 8.13
N GLU A 149 23.35 -14.20 8.66
CA GLU A 149 24.81 -14.30 8.76
C GLU A 149 25.26 -15.30 9.84
N ALA A 150 24.49 -15.49 10.92
CA ALA A 150 24.78 -16.55 11.90
C ALA A 150 24.52 -17.95 11.34
N SER A 151 23.60 -18.08 10.38
CA SER A 151 23.22 -19.36 9.75
C SER A 151 23.93 -19.66 8.43
N SER A 152 24.69 -18.70 7.86
CA SER A 152 25.41 -18.86 6.60
C SER A 152 26.86 -18.36 6.73
N SER A 153 27.80 -18.94 5.97
CA SER A 153 29.19 -18.43 5.92
C SER A 153 29.37 -17.23 4.98
N LEU A 154 28.28 -16.56 4.59
CA LEU A 154 28.28 -15.47 3.62
C LEU A 154 27.97 -14.14 4.33
N SER A 155 28.81 -13.13 4.09
CA SER A 155 28.51 -11.76 4.50
C SER A 155 27.46 -11.17 3.55
N MET A 156 26.42 -10.57 4.12
CA MET A 156 25.34 -9.95 3.36
C MET A 156 25.53 -8.43 3.28
N GLN A 157 25.15 -7.84 2.14
CA GLN A 157 25.07 -6.38 2.05
C GLN A 157 23.89 -5.86 2.88
N ARG A 158 24.18 -5.02 3.87
CA ARG A 158 23.18 -4.42 4.77
C ARG A 158 22.74 -3.04 4.28
N ASN A 159 22.01 -3.00 3.17
CA ASN A 159 21.57 -1.75 2.52
C ASN A 159 20.12 -1.35 2.86
N MET A 160 19.51 -1.99 3.86
CA MET A 160 18.14 -1.76 4.32
C MET A 160 17.05 -2.15 3.30
N LEU A 161 17.38 -2.79 2.18
CA LEU A 161 16.39 -3.26 1.20
C LEU A 161 15.91 -4.67 1.53
N VAL A 162 14.63 -4.93 1.25
CA VAL A 162 14.06 -6.28 1.33
C VAL A 162 14.22 -6.97 -0.02
N ASN A 163 15.45 -7.36 -0.34
CA ASN A 163 15.87 -7.77 -1.68
C ASN A 163 16.17 -9.27 -1.84
N SER A 164 15.74 -10.10 -0.89
CA SER A 164 15.79 -11.56 -0.99
C SER A 164 14.54 -12.18 -0.36
N ASN A 165 14.27 -13.45 -0.72
CA ASN A 165 13.13 -14.19 -0.18
C ASN A 165 13.21 -14.33 1.35
N ASP A 166 14.40 -14.59 1.89
CA ASP A 166 14.61 -14.73 3.34
C ASP A 166 14.34 -13.43 4.10
N LEU A 167 14.73 -12.29 3.54
CA LEU A 167 14.41 -10.96 4.10
C LEU A 167 12.91 -10.68 4.02
N GLY A 168 12.25 -11.07 2.93
CA GLY A 168 10.80 -10.99 2.78
C GLY A 168 10.05 -11.83 3.82
N ASP A 169 10.54 -13.04 4.09
CA ASP A 169 10.00 -13.92 5.14
C ASP A 169 10.25 -13.35 6.54
N GLY A 170 11.41 -12.72 6.77
CA GLY A 170 11.72 -11.95 7.97
C GLY A 170 10.70 -10.85 8.21
N LEU A 171 10.49 -9.99 7.22
CA LEU A 171 9.50 -8.91 7.27
C LEU A 171 8.09 -9.46 7.55
N ALA A 172 7.68 -10.53 6.86
CA ALA A 172 6.36 -11.12 7.03
C ALA A 172 6.13 -11.66 8.46
N ARG A 173 7.17 -12.18 9.15
CA ARG A 173 7.06 -12.57 10.57
C ARG A 173 6.67 -11.41 11.47
N TYR A 174 7.21 -10.21 11.24
CA TYR A 174 6.95 -9.01 12.06
C TYR A 174 5.55 -8.41 11.87
N SER A 175 4.84 -8.81 10.81
CA SER A 175 3.45 -8.38 10.56
C SER A 175 2.41 -9.07 11.47
N SER A 176 2.81 -10.07 12.26
CA SER A 176 1.96 -10.77 13.23
C SER A 176 2.56 -10.79 14.63
N LYS A 177 1.72 -11.02 15.64
CA LYS A 177 2.17 -11.27 17.01
C LYS A 177 2.87 -12.62 17.08
N SER A 178 3.82 -12.76 17.99
CA SER A 178 4.59 -14.01 18.16
C SER A 178 3.73 -15.24 18.50
N SER A 179 2.52 -15.04 19.02
CA SER A 179 1.56 -16.11 19.34
C SER A 179 0.69 -16.55 18.16
N HIS A 180 0.85 -15.98 16.96
CA HIS A 180 -0.03 -16.24 15.83
C HIS A 180 0.29 -17.56 15.13
N SER A 181 -0.72 -18.42 14.92
CA SER A 181 -0.60 -19.66 14.16
C SER A 181 -0.29 -19.35 12.69
N GLY A 182 0.53 -20.19 12.05
CA GLY A 182 0.98 -20.00 10.65
C GLY A 182 -0.13 -20.00 9.58
N ASP A 183 -1.37 -20.32 9.94
CA ASP A 183 -2.49 -20.53 9.00
C ASP A 183 -3.43 -19.32 8.87
N ALA A 184 -3.09 -18.17 9.46
CA ALA A 184 -3.96 -17.00 9.40
C ALA A 184 -4.06 -16.40 7.99
N ALA A 185 -5.28 -16.07 7.56
CA ALA A 185 -5.51 -15.47 6.26
C ALA A 185 -4.94 -14.03 6.16
N LEU A 186 -4.88 -13.31 7.28
CA LEU A 186 -4.46 -11.91 7.34
C LEU A 186 -3.49 -11.69 8.52
N PRO A 187 -2.57 -10.71 8.43
CA PRO A 187 -1.70 -10.34 9.55
C PRO A 187 -2.47 -9.68 10.71
N ASP A 188 -1.95 -9.78 11.93
CA ASP A 188 -2.50 -9.09 13.12
C ASP A 188 -2.44 -7.56 13.00
N TYR A 189 -1.36 -7.06 12.41
CA TYR A 189 -1.17 -5.64 12.15
C TYR A 189 -1.65 -5.32 10.73
N THR A 190 -1.95 -4.06 10.46
CA THR A 190 -2.33 -3.60 9.11
C THR A 190 -1.24 -2.74 8.46
N VAL A 191 -0.27 -2.30 9.27
CA VAL A 191 0.85 -1.46 8.91
C VAL A 191 2.09 -1.98 9.63
N LEU A 192 3.23 -1.95 8.96
CA LEU A 192 4.53 -2.27 9.51
C LEU A 192 5.51 -1.17 9.10
N LEU A 193 6.17 -0.52 10.07
CA LEU A 193 7.25 0.41 9.77
C LEU A 193 8.55 -0.39 9.62
N GLN A 194 9.44 0.03 8.74
CA GLN A 194 10.81 -0.48 8.71
C GLN A 194 11.78 0.65 9.03
N ARG A 195 12.61 0.43 10.05
CA ARG A 195 13.60 1.40 10.50
C ARG A 195 14.46 1.84 9.31
N GLY A 196 14.59 3.16 9.11
CA GLY A 196 15.50 3.72 8.10
C GLY A 196 15.15 3.45 6.63
N HIS A 197 13.92 3.03 6.33
CA HIS A 197 13.54 2.67 4.95
C HIS A 197 12.14 3.17 4.55
N GLY A 198 11.10 2.92 5.35
CA GLY A 198 9.74 3.32 4.99
C GLY A 198 8.69 2.53 5.76
N PHE A 199 7.53 2.31 5.14
CA PHE A 199 6.49 1.46 5.71
C PHE A 199 5.78 0.59 4.69
N TYR A 200 5.19 -0.49 5.18
CA TYR A 200 4.40 -1.44 4.44
C TYR A 200 2.96 -1.45 4.98
N THR A 201 2.00 -1.64 4.09
CA THR A 201 0.60 -1.90 4.46
C THR A 201 -0.03 -2.81 3.42
N TRP A 202 -1.17 -3.39 3.75
CA TRP A 202 -1.84 -4.39 2.92
C TRP A 202 -3.35 -4.28 3.04
N GLY A 203 -4.05 -4.92 2.11
CA GLY A 203 -5.50 -5.03 2.10
C GLY A 203 -5.97 -6.33 1.45
N GLU A 204 -7.21 -6.70 1.76
CA GLU A 204 -7.96 -7.71 1.01
C GLU A 204 -8.33 -7.19 -0.38
N THR A 205 -8.27 -5.86 -0.56
CA THR A 205 -8.51 -5.15 -1.82
C THR A 205 -7.45 -4.07 -2.04
N VAL A 206 -7.30 -3.62 -3.29
CA VAL A 206 -6.41 -2.51 -3.66
C VAL A 206 -6.86 -1.21 -2.97
N GLU A 207 -8.16 -0.97 -2.93
CA GLU A 207 -8.78 0.21 -2.33
C GLU A 207 -8.46 0.32 -0.83
N GLU A 208 -8.54 -0.82 -0.12
CA GLU A 208 -8.21 -0.89 1.30
C GLU A 208 -6.71 -0.63 1.55
N ALA A 209 -5.82 -1.23 0.76
CA ALA A 209 -4.37 -1.01 0.90
C ALA A 209 -3.99 0.46 0.63
N VAL A 210 -4.57 1.08 -0.40
CA VAL A 210 -4.36 2.50 -0.73
C VAL A 210 -4.93 3.42 0.34
N TYR A 211 -6.14 3.14 0.84
CA TYR A 211 -6.72 3.89 1.96
C TYR A 211 -5.79 3.87 3.16
N ARG A 212 -5.32 2.68 3.56
CA ARG A 212 -4.42 2.52 4.70
C ARG A 212 -3.11 3.28 4.48
N ALA A 213 -2.53 3.25 3.28
CA ALA A 213 -1.30 3.99 2.99
C ALA A 213 -1.49 5.51 3.18
N ILE A 214 -2.55 6.08 2.58
CA ILE A 214 -2.86 7.51 2.67
C ILE A 214 -3.11 7.93 4.12
N TYR A 215 -3.96 7.21 4.84
CA TYR A 215 -4.32 7.59 6.20
C TYR A 215 -3.23 7.28 7.24
N THR A 216 -2.30 6.36 6.95
CA THR A 216 -1.08 6.19 7.75
C THR A 216 -0.23 7.46 7.68
N GLN A 217 0.02 7.97 6.47
CA GLN A 217 0.77 9.21 6.27
C GLN A 217 0.05 10.43 6.88
N GLN A 218 -1.27 10.55 6.70
CA GLN A 218 -2.02 11.66 7.28
C GLN A 218 -2.02 11.62 8.80
N ASN A 219 -2.22 10.44 9.40
CA ASN A 219 -2.15 10.28 10.85
C ASN A 219 -0.76 10.64 11.39
N ALA A 220 0.32 10.21 10.72
CA ALA A 220 1.68 10.57 11.10
C ALA A 220 1.91 12.10 11.09
N LYS A 221 1.43 12.80 10.05
CA LYS A 221 1.48 14.28 9.98
C LYS A 221 0.76 14.92 11.18
N ILE A 222 -0.46 14.46 11.49
CA ILE A 222 -1.25 14.99 12.60
C ILE A 222 -0.58 14.70 13.95
N GLN A 223 -0.09 13.47 14.16
CA GLN A 223 0.61 13.09 15.37
C GLN A 223 1.89 13.91 15.59
N MET A 224 2.65 14.17 14.52
CA MET A 224 3.84 15.04 14.61
C MET A 224 3.47 16.46 14.98
N SER A 225 2.51 17.09 14.30
CA SER A 225 2.06 18.44 14.66
C SER A 225 1.47 18.51 16.08
N ALA A 226 0.76 17.47 16.52
CA ALA A 226 0.25 17.38 17.89
C ALA A 226 1.38 17.27 18.93
N THR A 227 2.46 16.54 18.63
CA THR A 227 3.69 16.51 19.44
C THR A 227 4.23 17.92 19.62
N ASP A 228 4.43 18.64 18.52
CA ASP A 228 5.01 19.99 18.52
C ASP A 228 4.13 20.96 19.32
N PHE A 229 2.81 20.98 19.07
CA PHE A 229 1.89 21.82 19.81
C PHE A 229 1.83 21.48 21.30
N SER A 230 1.87 20.20 21.66
CA SER A 230 1.87 19.78 23.07
C SER A 230 3.10 20.29 23.82
N VAL A 231 4.27 20.13 23.22
CA VAL A 231 5.54 20.57 23.81
C VAL A 231 5.55 22.10 23.95
N VAL A 232 5.11 22.83 22.93
CA VAL A 232 5.02 24.30 22.99
C VAL A 232 4.02 24.78 24.05
N ALA A 233 2.86 24.13 24.18
CA ALA A 233 1.80 24.57 25.09
C ALA A 233 2.08 24.24 26.56
N SER A 234 2.75 23.12 26.85
CA SER A 234 2.86 22.58 28.22
C SER A 234 4.27 22.27 28.68
N GLY A 235 5.27 22.31 27.80
CA GLY A 235 6.63 21.84 28.09
C GLY A 235 6.75 20.31 28.17
N GLU A 236 5.64 19.58 28.06
CA GLU A 236 5.57 18.12 28.15
C GLU A 236 4.88 17.51 26.93
N LEU A 237 5.21 16.25 26.63
CA LEU A 237 4.56 15.49 25.55
C LEU A 237 3.27 14.83 26.08
N LYS A 238 2.12 15.38 25.70
CA LYS A 238 0.79 14.91 26.07
C LYS A 238 -0.13 14.89 24.84
N ILE A 239 -0.16 13.75 24.16
CA ILE A 239 -1.06 13.49 23.04
C ILE A 239 -2.15 12.51 23.50
N GLN A 240 -3.40 12.84 23.21
CA GLN A 240 -4.52 11.91 23.37
C GLN A 240 -4.68 11.10 22.09
N PHE A 241 -4.39 9.81 22.20
CA PHE A 241 -4.60 8.83 21.14
C PHE A 241 -5.98 8.20 21.27
N LEU A 242 -6.47 7.57 20.20
CA LEU A 242 -7.59 6.66 20.33
C LEU A 242 -7.22 5.51 21.27
N ASP A 243 -8.18 5.10 22.09
CA ASP A 243 -8.07 3.88 22.87
C ASP A 243 -8.27 2.63 22.00
N GLU A 244 -8.16 1.46 22.62
CA GLU A 244 -8.22 0.17 21.92
C GLU A 244 -9.59 -0.12 21.31
N GLN A 245 -10.67 0.26 21.99
CA GLN A 245 -12.03 0.04 21.53
C GLN A 245 -12.41 1.08 20.46
N GLU A 246 -12.05 2.34 20.67
CA GLU A 246 -12.21 3.41 19.69
C GLU A 246 -11.51 3.08 18.37
N ALA A 247 -10.25 2.61 18.43
CA ALA A 247 -9.50 2.20 17.24
C ALA A 247 -10.17 1.02 16.51
N LYS A 248 -10.67 0.03 17.27
CA LYS A 248 -11.36 -1.14 16.71
C LYS A 248 -12.66 -0.77 16.00
N ASP A 249 -13.51 0.05 16.62
CA ASP A 249 -14.78 0.47 16.03
C ASP A 249 -14.54 1.39 14.82
N CYS A 250 -13.53 2.26 14.90
CA CYS A 250 -13.08 3.06 13.77
C CYS A 250 -12.58 2.19 12.61
N ALA A 251 -11.85 1.10 12.87
CA ALA A 251 -11.33 0.22 11.82
C ALA A 251 -12.45 -0.41 10.96
N VAL A 252 -13.60 -0.76 11.56
CA VAL A 252 -14.78 -1.24 10.82
C VAL A 252 -15.29 -0.19 9.84
N MET A 253 -15.43 1.05 10.32
CA MET A 253 -15.85 2.18 9.50
C MET A 253 -14.79 2.56 8.44
N ASN A 254 -13.50 2.45 8.76
CA ASN A 254 -12.40 2.72 7.82
C ASN A 254 -12.48 1.79 6.60
N LYS A 255 -12.73 0.48 6.82
CA LYS A 255 -12.89 -0.50 5.73
C LYS A 255 -14.05 -0.13 4.79
N ALA A 256 -15.19 0.29 5.34
CA ALA A 256 -16.33 0.76 4.54
C ALA A 256 -16.02 2.07 3.80
N SER A 257 -15.25 2.97 4.42
CA SER A 257 -14.90 4.28 3.87
C SER A 257 -13.88 4.21 2.72
N ALA A 258 -13.10 3.14 2.63
CA ALA A 258 -12.13 2.92 1.56
C ALA A 258 -12.76 3.02 0.17
N VAL A 259 -13.96 2.45 -0.02
CA VAL A 259 -14.69 2.51 -1.30
C VAL A 259 -15.07 3.94 -1.68
N LYS A 260 -15.58 4.72 -0.72
CA LYS A 260 -15.96 6.12 -0.94
C LYS A 260 -14.75 6.99 -1.28
N ALA A 261 -13.66 6.82 -0.53
CA ALA A 261 -12.44 7.59 -0.72
C ALA A 261 -11.78 7.26 -2.07
N TRP A 262 -11.76 5.97 -2.43
CA TRP A 262 -11.27 5.51 -3.73
C TRP A 262 -11.94 6.20 -4.92
N MET A 263 -13.28 6.31 -4.92
CA MET A 263 -14.03 6.98 -5.99
C MET A 263 -13.57 8.43 -6.19
N TYR A 264 -13.31 9.15 -5.09
CA TYR A 264 -12.80 10.52 -5.13
C TYR A 264 -11.37 10.58 -5.67
N TRP A 265 -10.44 9.80 -5.12
CA TRP A 265 -9.04 9.81 -5.53
C TRP A 265 -8.84 9.36 -6.98
N ARG A 266 -9.59 8.33 -7.40
CA ARG A 266 -9.63 7.89 -8.79
C ARG A 266 -10.02 9.04 -9.72
N ARG A 267 -11.04 9.83 -9.36
CA ARG A 267 -11.48 10.96 -10.19
C ARG A 267 -10.41 12.06 -10.28
N LEU A 268 -9.67 12.31 -9.21
CA LEU A 268 -8.56 13.26 -9.21
C LEU A 268 -7.49 12.84 -10.23
N VAL A 269 -7.04 11.59 -10.18
CA VAL A 269 -5.97 11.11 -11.07
C VAL A 269 -6.44 10.98 -12.52
N GLU A 270 -7.69 10.56 -12.77
CA GLU A 270 -8.28 10.54 -14.11
C GLU A 270 -8.40 11.93 -14.74
N SER A 271 -8.50 12.98 -13.94
CA SER A 271 -8.57 14.37 -14.40
C SER A 271 -7.20 15.04 -14.58
N ASN A 272 -6.13 14.40 -14.11
CA ASN A 272 -4.78 14.94 -14.16
C ASN A 272 -4.05 14.41 -15.42
N PRO A 273 -3.60 15.29 -16.34
CA PRO A 273 -2.97 14.88 -17.60
C PRO A 273 -1.62 14.18 -17.43
N THR A 274 -1.00 14.24 -16.25
CA THR A 274 0.23 13.48 -15.95
C THR A 274 -0.01 11.97 -15.99
N TYR A 275 -1.20 11.52 -15.56
CA TYR A 275 -1.50 10.11 -15.41
C TYR A 275 -2.26 9.57 -16.63
N ARG A 276 -1.84 8.39 -17.10
CA ARG A 276 -2.49 7.70 -18.21
C ARG A 276 -2.80 6.28 -17.79
N ASN A 277 -4.04 5.82 -18.00
CA ASN A 277 -4.43 4.42 -17.79
C ASN A 277 -5.19 3.91 -19.02
N ASP A 278 -4.46 3.23 -19.91
CA ASP A 278 -4.94 2.74 -21.20
C ASP A 278 -5.82 1.48 -21.08
N LEU A 279 -5.89 0.89 -19.88
CA LEU A 279 -6.77 -0.23 -19.58
C LEU A 279 -8.19 0.19 -19.20
N THR A 280 -8.40 1.47 -18.84
CA THR A 280 -9.71 2.02 -18.49
C THR A 280 -10.68 1.91 -19.66
N ASN A 281 -11.84 1.28 -19.44
CA ASN A 281 -12.91 1.27 -20.43
C ASN A 281 -13.49 2.69 -20.57
N LYS A 282 -13.16 3.40 -21.66
CA LYS A 282 -13.68 4.75 -21.97
C LYS A 282 -15.20 4.81 -22.25
N LEU A 283 -15.97 3.76 -21.96
CA LEU A 283 -17.37 3.63 -22.40
C LEU A 283 -18.44 3.99 -21.34
N ILE A 284 -18.08 4.50 -20.15
CA ILE A 284 -19.08 4.92 -19.15
C ILE A 284 -18.74 6.29 -18.55
N THR A 285 -18.61 7.32 -19.39
CA THR A 285 -18.60 8.72 -18.93
C THR A 285 -19.34 9.68 -19.87
N ALA A 286 -20.05 9.17 -20.88
CA ALA A 286 -20.99 9.95 -21.69
C ALA A 286 -22.44 9.79 -21.19
N GLY A 287 -22.63 9.85 -19.86
CA GLY A 287 -23.95 10.07 -19.27
C GLY A 287 -24.29 11.55 -19.41
N THR A 288 -24.96 11.91 -20.50
CA THR A 288 -25.53 13.24 -20.73
C THR A 288 -26.44 13.60 -19.56
N TYR A 289 -25.96 14.48 -18.67
CA TYR A 289 -26.80 15.23 -17.74
C TYR A 289 -27.63 16.23 -18.56
N ARG A 290 -28.65 15.75 -19.30
CA ARG A 290 -29.73 16.63 -19.76
C ARG A 290 -30.59 16.96 -18.53
N LYS A 291 -30.34 18.12 -17.94
CA LYS A 291 -31.28 18.75 -17.00
C LYS A 291 -32.62 18.93 -17.71
N THR A 292 -33.60 18.10 -17.36
CA THR A 292 -35.02 18.35 -17.63
C THR A 292 -35.54 19.29 -16.55
N HIS A 293 -35.47 20.61 -16.74
CA HIS A 293 -36.25 21.56 -15.93
C HIS A 293 -36.64 22.77 -16.79
N THR A 294 -37.79 22.65 -17.46
CA THR A 294 -38.63 23.80 -17.79
C THR A 294 -40.01 23.52 -17.21
N ASN A 295 -40.20 23.88 -15.94
CA ASN A 295 -41.54 24.10 -15.41
C ASN A 295 -42.03 25.43 -15.99
N ARG A 296 -42.91 25.35 -17.00
CA ARG A 296 -43.84 26.45 -17.28
C ARG A 296 -44.95 26.36 -16.22
N MET A 297 -45.00 27.34 -15.33
CA MET A 297 -46.26 27.72 -14.72
C MET A 297 -47.11 28.39 -15.81
N GLU A 298 -48.31 27.87 -16.04
CA GLU A 298 -49.40 28.60 -16.68
C GLU A 298 -50.46 28.86 -15.60
N PRO A 299 -51.05 30.07 -15.55
CA PRO A 299 -52.04 30.44 -14.55
C PRO A 299 -53.44 29.97 -14.97
N PHE A 300 -54.22 29.48 -14.00
CA PHE A 300 -55.60 29.85 -13.67
C PHE A 300 -56.18 28.80 -12.70
#